data_AF-A0A958UIQ8-F1
#
_entry.id   AF-A0A958UIQ8-F1
#
_cell.length_a   1.000
_cell.length_b   1.000
_cell.length_c   1.000
_cell.angle_alpha   90.00
_cell.angle_beta   90.00
_cell.angle_gamma   90.00
#
_symmetry.space_group_name_H-M   'P 1'
#
loop_
_entity.id
_entity.type
_entity.pdbx_description
1 polymer ?
#
loop_
_entity_poly.entity_id
_entity_poly.type
_entity_poly.pdbx_seq_one_letter_code
_entity_poly.pdbx_strand_id
1 'polypeptide(L)'
;MDRNFAEYTKAQTLILNRLHGLPKENSLEGFIFFMMTRDINNPLLDIDKQIRYDKESKKYALSIEEAERLNSGEFENWIKNAYFGFSDDLKEFFLNCVGHNDFNLLDTFYMAIHFLMKEDDKFAFNEGLVTSNLLDRSYCLSVIRKYKNELIAELEWRIKRINPNNHYSYYPNNAEIVGYYNAIYLKGFKLLNHARFVENTKAVYDLLTVKLIHPATSIETFAKLFSGNSELFVEKVVWTGGINELNYFLKGIKQKLTTGKIYVIANRLFVNENGKEFGSETIKNNRDTPNSYDYLDKILCLF
;
A
#
# COMPACT_ATOMS: atom_id res chain seq x y z
N MET A 1 -2.76 -28.60 -3.17
CA MET A 1 -2.16 -27.25 -3.03
C MET A 1 -1.70 -27.19 -1.58
N ASP A 2 -0.39 -27.29 -1.35
CA ASP A 2 0.16 -27.49 0.00
C ASP A 2 -0.17 -26.29 0.90
N ARG A 3 -0.68 -26.56 2.11
CA ARG A 3 -0.95 -25.54 3.14
C ARG A 3 0.25 -24.61 3.35
N ASN A 4 1.46 -25.16 3.24
CA ASN A 4 2.73 -24.43 3.35
C ASN A 4 2.89 -23.31 2.32
N PHE A 5 2.37 -23.46 1.09
CA PHE A 5 2.51 -22.43 0.05
C PHE A 5 1.59 -21.22 0.27
N ALA A 6 0.39 -21.46 0.79
CA ALA A 6 -0.57 -20.39 1.08
C ALA A 6 -0.14 -19.55 2.30
N GLU A 7 0.35 -20.21 3.35
CA GLU A 7 0.90 -19.56 4.55
C GLU A 7 2.17 -18.77 4.22
N TYR A 8 3.06 -19.36 3.41
CA TYR A 8 4.23 -18.69 2.86
C TYR A 8 3.88 -17.40 2.11
N THR A 9 2.94 -17.48 1.16
CA THR A 9 2.51 -16.32 0.36
C THR A 9 1.92 -15.23 1.23
N LYS A 10 1.17 -15.60 2.28
CA LYS A 10 0.57 -14.68 3.24
C LYS A 10 1.65 -13.95 4.06
N ALA A 11 2.62 -14.68 4.61
CA ALA A 11 3.73 -14.12 5.38
C ALA A 11 4.61 -13.21 4.50
N GLN A 12 4.94 -13.63 3.28
CA GLN A 12 5.67 -12.82 2.31
C GLN A 12 4.93 -11.52 1.98
N THR A 13 3.62 -11.58 1.75
CA THR A 13 2.80 -10.40 1.46
C THR A 13 2.81 -9.43 2.65
N LEU A 14 2.75 -9.94 3.88
CA LEU A 14 2.83 -9.12 5.09
C LEU A 14 4.16 -8.36 5.18
N ILE A 15 5.29 -9.05 4.96
CA ILE A 15 6.62 -8.43 4.96
C ILE A 15 6.74 -7.36 3.89
N LEU A 16 6.31 -7.65 2.66
CA LEU A 16 6.36 -6.68 1.56
C LEU A 16 5.48 -5.46 1.83
N ASN A 17 4.29 -5.65 2.40
CA ASN A 17 3.40 -4.54 2.79
C ASN A 17 4.03 -3.67 3.87
N ARG A 18 4.72 -4.26 4.84
CA ARG A 18 5.40 -3.50 5.89
C ARG A 18 6.63 -2.78 5.37
N LEU A 19 7.47 -3.44 4.58
CA LEU A 19 8.61 -2.80 3.89
C LEU A 19 8.19 -1.58 3.07
N HIS A 20 7.01 -1.64 2.45
CA HIS A 20 6.42 -0.51 1.72
C HIS A 20 5.86 0.59 2.64
N GLY A 21 5.37 0.22 3.84
CA GLY A 21 4.91 1.17 4.86
C GLY A 21 6.04 1.91 5.57
N LEU A 22 7.20 1.27 5.73
CA LEU A 22 8.34 1.80 6.50
C LEU A 22 8.76 3.22 6.07
N PRO A 23 8.92 3.57 4.77
CA PRO A 23 9.29 4.93 4.39
C PRO A 23 8.27 5.99 4.84
N LYS A 24 7.00 5.62 4.99
CA LYS A 24 5.93 6.53 5.38
C LYS A 24 5.83 6.65 6.90
N GLU A 25 6.02 5.52 7.61
CA GLU A 25 6.11 5.46 9.07
C GLU A 25 7.42 6.10 9.60
N ASN A 26 8.40 6.33 8.71
CA ASN A 26 9.67 7.02 8.99
C ASN A 26 9.54 8.56 9.04
N SER A 27 8.34 9.12 8.87
CA SER A 27 8.08 10.57 9.01
C SER A 27 6.98 10.80 10.06
N LEU A 28 7.04 11.92 10.78
CA LEU A 28 6.01 12.27 11.78
C LEU A 28 4.62 12.38 11.13
N GLU A 29 4.54 13.17 10.06
CA GLU A 29 3.30 13.40 9.31
C GLU A 29 2.77 12.11 8.68
N GLY A 30 3.63 11.27 8.11
CA GLY A 30 3.23 9.98 7.56
C GLY A 30 2.73 9.02 8.64
N PHE A 31 3.43 8.91 9.78
CA PHE A 31 2.98 8.06 10.88
C PHE A 31 1.63 8.52 11.42
N ILE A 32 1.45 9.82 11.68
CA ILE A 32 0.18 10.38 12.17
C ILE A 32 -0.92 10.13 11.15
N PHE A 33 -0.67 10.37 9.87
CA PHE A 33 -1.64 10.06 8.81
C PHE A 33 -2.07 8.58 8.84
N PHE A 34 -1.13 7.63 8.91
CA PHE A 34 -1.47 6.21 8.92
C PHE A 34 -2.21 5.78 10.18
N MET A 35 -1.83 6.28 11.35
CA MET A 35 -2.53 5.99 12.60
C MET A 35 -3.96 6.53 12.59
N MET A 36 -4.13 7.77 12.12
CA MET A 36 -5.44 8.43 12.08
C MET A 36 -6.37 7.87 11.00
N THR A 37 -5.82 7.26 9.94
CA THR A 37 -6.59 6.67 8.84
C THR A 37 -6.83 5.16 8.99
N ARG A 38 -5.99 4.42 9.72
CA ARG A 38 -6.14 2.97 9.91
C ARG A 38 -7.18 2.57 10.95
N ASP A 39 -7.62 3.49 11.81
CA ASP A 39 -8.51 3.15 12.91
C ASP A 39 -9.99 3.33 12.53
N ILE A 40 -10.48 2.53 11.57
CA ILE A 40 -11.90 2.47 11.17
C ILE A 40 -12.80 1.94 12.32
N ASN A 41 -12.21 1.41 13.40
CA ASN A 41 -12.93 0.95 14.59
C ASN A 41 -12.64 1.81 15.84
N ASN A 42 -12.06 3.01 15.71
CA ASN A 42 -11.91 3.90 16.86
C ASN A 42 -13.27 4.52 17.23
N PRO A 43 -13.82 4.27 18.42
CA PRO A 43 -15.07 4.89 18.87
C PRO A 43 -14.96 6.43 19.06
N LEU A 44 -13.77 7.03 18.89
CA LEU A 44 -13.59 8.49 18.87
C LEU A 44 -13.89 9.15 17.50
N LEU A 45 -14.13 8.36 16.45
CA LEU A 45 -14.56 8.85 15.13
C LEU A 45 -16.09 8.92 15.02
N ASP A 46 -16.75 9.30 16.11
CA ASP A 46 -18.18 9.54 16.16
C ASP A 46 -18.52 10.89 15.50
N ILE A 47 -18.74 10.80 14.18
CA ILE A 47 -19.71 11.46 13.28
C ILE A 47 -20.00 12.98 13.39
N ASP A 48 -19.72 13.69 14.49
CA ASP A 48 -20.14 15.09 14.70
C ASP A 48 -19.00 16.14 14.80
N LYS A 49 -17.75 15.81 14.49
CA LYS A 49 -16.65 16.80 14.40
C LYS A 49 -16.20 17.03 12.96
N GLN A 50 -17.06 17.70 12.20
CA GLN A 50 -16.75 18.22 10.88
C GLN A 50 -15.55 19.18 10.92
N ILE A 51 -14.63 19.02 9.96
CA ILE A 51 -13.40 19.77 9.67
C ILE A 51 -12.18 19.43 10.55
N ARG A 52 -11.56 18.25 10.32
CA ARG A 52 -10.20 17.94 10.82
C ARG A 52 -9.15 17.74 9.72
N TYR A 53 -9.58 17.28 8.54
CA TYR A 53 -8.76 17.24 7.34
C TYR A 53 -9.26 18.24 6.33
N ASP A 54 -8.42 19.22 6.02
CA ASP A 54 -8.66 20.12 4.89
C ASP A 54 -8.09 19.46 3.64
N LYS A 55 -9.00 19.05 2.74
CA LYS A 55 -8.65 18.40 1.47
C LYS A 55 -7.97 19.34 0.48
N GLU A 56 -8.26 20.63 0.54
CA GLU A 56 -7.67 21.63 -0.37
C GLU A 56 -6.25 21.97 0.05
N SER A 57 -6.02 22.18 1.35
CA SER A 57 -4.68 22.48 1.87
C SER A 57 -3.87 21.26 2.28
N LYS A 58 -4.47 20.05 2.24
CA LYS A 58 -3.89 18.78 2.68
C LYS A 58 -3.34 18.86 4.12
N LYS A 59 -4.09 19.50 5.03
CA LYS A 59 -3.69 19.69 6.44
C LYS A 59 -4.58 18.90 7.38
N TYR A 60 -3.97 18.32 8.42
CA TYR A 60 -4.69 17.72 9.55
C TYR A 60 -4.54 18.61 10.78
N ALA A 61 -5.67 19.07 11.33
CA ALA A 61 -5.69 19.72 12.63
C ALA A 61 -5.92 18.67 13.72
N LEU A 62 -4.96 18.52 14.62
CA LEU A 62 -5.15 17.68 15.81
C LEU A 62 -5.98 18.42 16.85
N SER A 63 -6.84 17.68 17.54
CA SER A 63 -7.46 18.16 18.77
C SER A 63 -6.46 18.23 19.92
N ILE A 64 -6.82 18.96 20.98
CA ILE A 64 -6.04 19.08 22.21
C ILE A 64 -5.76 17.68 22.78
N GLU A 65 -6.80 16.86 22.93
CA GLU A 65 -6.70 15.48 23.44
C GLU A 65 -5.74 14.60 22.61
N GLU A 66 -5.79 14.70 21.28
CA GLU A 66 -4.88 13.94 20.41
C GLU A 66 -3.43 14.41 20.53
N ALA A 67 -3.21 15.72 20.59
CA ALA A 67 -1.88 16.27 20.80
C ALA A 67 -1.32 15.88 22.18
N GLU A 68 -2.15 15.92 23.22
CA GLU A 68 -1.79 15.50 24.57
C GLU A 68 -1.46 14.01 24.63
N ARG A 69 -2.25 13.14 23.99
CA ARG A 69 -1.96 11.69 23.89
C ARG A 69 -0.66 11.40 23.14
N LEU A 70 -0.39 12.16 22.07
CA LEU A 70 0.87 12.05 21.34
C LEU A 70 2.07 12.44 22.22
N ASN A 71 1.88 13.42 23.11
CA ASN A 71 2.90 13.87 24.05
C ASN A 71 3.03 12.96 25.30
N SER A 72 2.01 12.19 25.69
CA SER A 72 1.92 11.49 26.98
C SER A 72 2.49 10.07 27.01
N GLY A 73 3.25 9.66 26.00
CA GLY A 73 3.91 8.35 25.93
C GLY A 73 3.07 7.20 25.32
N GLU A 74 1.77 7.40 25.06
CA GLU A 74 0.98 6.44 24.25
C GLU A 74 1.56 6.32 22.83
N PHE A 75 2.01 7.45 22.27
CA PHE A 75 2.72 7.50 21.00
C PHE A 75 3.97 6.62 20.97
N GLU A 76 4.75 6.64 22.06
CA GLU A 76 5.96 5.83 22.16
C GLU A 76 5.64 4.34 22.05
N ASN A 77 4.57 3.89 22.74
CA ASN A 77 4.12 2.51 22.67
C ASN A 77 3.62 2.12 21.27
N TRP A 78 2.93 3.02 20.56
CA TRP A 78 2.51 2.75 19.18
C TRP A 78 3.68 2.62 18.23
N ILE A 79 4.62 3.57 18.28
CA ILE A 79 5.84 3.54 17.46
C ILE A 79 6.64 2.28 17.76
N LYS A 80 6.84 1.96 19.04
CA LYS A 80 7.50 0.75 19.48
C LYS A 80 6.85 -0.51 18.90
N ASN A 81 5.53 -0.61 18.98
CA ASN A 81 4.78 -1.76 18.45
C ASN A 81 4.86 -1.86 16.92
N ALA A 82 4.87 -0.73 16.20
CA ALA A 82 5.02 -0.71 14.75
C ALA A 82 6.40 -1.25 14.32
N TYR A 83 7.49 -0.73 14.93
CA TYR A 83 8.86 -1.13 14.58
C TYR A 83 9.23 -2.53 15.08
N PHE A 84 8.91 -2.89 16.34
CA PHE A 84 9.23 -4.22 16.85
C PHE A 84 8.30 -5.30 16.33
N GLY A 85 7.03 -4.99 16.10
CA GLY A 85 6.14 -5.90 15.40
C GLY A 85 6.73 -6.26 14.03
N PHE A 86 7.40 -5.33 13.33
CA PHE A 86 8.00 -5.63 12.04
C PHE A 86 9.22 -6.55 12.16
N SER A 87 10.02 -6.38 13.22
CA SER A 87 11.09 -7.32 13.56
C SER A 87 10.55 -8.73 13.84
N ASP A 88 9.43 -8.83 14.55
CA ASP A 88 8.77 -10.11 14.85
C ASP A 88 8.20 -10.76 13.59
N ASP A 89 7.52 -10.01 12.72
CA ASP A 89 7.04 -10.52 11.43
C ASP A 89 8.21 -11.05 10.58
N LEU A 90 9.34 -10.33 10.52
CA LEU A 90 10.53 -10.77 9.80
C LEU A 90 11.12 -12.05 10.39
N LYS A 91 11.05 -12.19 11.72
CA LYS A 91 11.48 -13.40 12.42
C LYS A 91 10.55 -14.58 12.14
N GLU A 92 9.24 -14.37 12.14
CA GLU A 92 8.25 -15.40 11.82
C GLU A 92 8.40 -15.84 10.37
N PHE A 93 8.52 -14.88 9.44
CA PHE A 93 8.84 -15.14 8.04
C PHE A 93 10.14 -15.97 7.91
N PHE A 94 11.19 -15.60 8.65
CA PHE A 94 12.45 -16.35 8.67
C PHE A 94 12.27 -17.80 9.14
N LEU A 95 11.64 -18.03 10.29
CA LEU A 95 11.42 -19.38 10.83
C LEU A 95 10.63 -20.26 9.86
N ASN A 96 9.71 -19.65 9.11
CA ASN A 96 8.90 -20.33 8.09
C ASN A 96 9.67 -20.58 6.77
N CYS A 97 10.74 -19.82 6.48
CA CYS A 97 11.44 -19.85 5.19
C CYS A 97 12.81 -20.53 5.18
N VAL A 98 13.42 -20.81 6.35
CA VAL A 98 14.73 -21.49 6.47
C VAL A 98 14.74 -22.89 5.81
N GLY A 99 13.58 -23.49 5.57
CA GLY A 99 13.48 -24.76 4.85
C GLY A 99 13.53 -24.67 3.32
N HIS A 100 13.41 -23.49 2.70
CA HIS A 100 13.01 -23.39 1.27
C HIS A 100 13.93 -22.55 0.37
N ASN A 101 15.08 -22.04 0.84
CA ASN A 101 16.14 -21.44 0.01
C ASN A 101 15.77 -20.31 -0.99
N ASP A 102 14.54 -19.78 -0.97
CA ASP A 102 14.01 -19.05 -2.12
C ASP A 102 14.05 -17.51 -2.03
N PHE A 103 14.55 -16.93 -0.93
CA PHE A 103 14.80 -15.49 -0.84
C PHE A 103 16.14 -15.23 -0.19
N ASN A 104 16.99 -14.41 -0.84
CA ASN A 104 18.21 -13.93 -0.22
C ASN A 104 17.83 -12.95 0.89
N LEU A 105 17.66 -13.49 2.09
CA LEU A 105 17.19 -12.81 3.30
C LEU A 105 18.07 -11.62 3.68
N LEU A 106 19.37 -11.72 3.40
CA LEU A 106 20.33 -10.64 3.55
C LEU A 106 19.87 -9.41 2.77
N ASP A 107 19.44 -9.61 1.52
CA ASP A 107 18.98 -8.52 0.65
C ASP A 107 17.74 -7.86 1.26
N THR A 108 16.81 -8.64 1.81
CA THR A 108 15.59 -8.11 2.47
C THR A 108 15.91 -7.23 3.67
N PHE A 109 16.89 -7.63 4.48
CA PHE A 109 17.33 -6.82 5.62
C PHE A 109 18.11 -5.58 5.19
N TYR A 110 19.03 -5.69 4.23
CA TYR A 110 19.76 -4.55 3.69
C TYR A 110 18.80 -3.52 3.08
N MET A 111 17.74 -3.98 2.41
CA MET A 111 16.69 -3.12 1.85
C MET A 111 15.90 -2.39 2.94
N ALA A 112 15.46 -3.09 3.98
CA ALA A 112 14.77 -2.47 5.11
C ALA A 112 15.63 -1.37 5.74
N ILE A 113 16.91 -1.66 6.00
CA ILE A 113 17.87 -0.70 6.54
C ILE A 113 18.02 0.51 5.62
N HIS A 114 18.19 0.31 4.31
CA HIS A 114 18.31 1.40 3.34
C HIS A 114 17.14 2.39 3.42
N PHE A 115 15.90 1.90 3.54
CA PHE A 115 14.72 2.77 3.64
C PHE A 115 14.60 3.47 4.99
N LEU A 116 14.96 2.78 6.08
CA LEU A 116 14.97 3.36 7.42
C LEU A 116 16.05 4.43 7.57
N MET A 117 17.20 4.28 6.91
CA MET A 117 18.29 5.26 6.94
C MET A 117 17.98 6.57 6.21
N LYS A 118 16.88 6.64 5.46
CA LYS A 118 16.44 7.91 4.86
C LYS A 118 16.02 8.91 5.93
N GLU A 119 16.23 10.19 5.64
CA GLU A 119 15.93 11.29 6.57
C GLU A 119 14.42 11.42 6.83
N ASP A 120 14.07 11.62 8.10
CA ASP A 120 12.68 11.68 8.57
C ASP A 120 11.88 12.81 7.90
N ASP A 121 12.58 13.90 7.55
CA ASP A 121 11.99 15.13 7.00
C ASP A 121 12.02 15.17 5.45
N LYS A 122 12.81 14.30 4.80
CA LYS A 122 12.91 14.27 3.31
C LYS A 122 11.73 13.56 2.65
N PHE A 123 11.02 12.73 3.40
CA PHE A 123 9.76 12.12 2.98
C PHE A 123 8.61 12.83 3.70
N ALA A 124 8.50 14.15 3.52
CA ALA A 124 7.26 14.82 3.85
C ALA A 124 6.15 14.07 3.10
N PHE A 125 5.33 13.34 3.86
CA PHE A 125 4.18 12.70 3.29
C PHE A 125 3.34 13.85 2.71
N ASN A 126 3.27 13.94 1.38
CA ASN A 126 2.76 15.12 0.65
C ASN A 126 1.26 15.39 0.91
N GLU A 127 0.62 14.53 1.71
CA GLU A 127 -0.74 14.69 2.20
C GLU A 127 -0.75 14.67 3.72
N GLY A 128 -0.97 15.80 4.37
CA GLY A 128 -1.22 15.79 5.81
C GLY A 128 -0.17 16.48 6.64
N LEU A 129 0.11 17.74 6.31
CA LEU A 129 0.80 18.62 7.25
C LEU A 129 -0.04 18.71 8.53
N VAL A 130 0.55 18.26 9.64
CA VAL A 130 -0.12 18.26 10.95
C VAL A 130 -0.01 19.64 11.58
N THR A 131 -1.12 20.34 11.74
CA THR A 131 -1.16 21.65 12.40
C THR A 131 -1.67 21.50 13.82
N SER A 132 -0.77 21.60 14.80
CA SER A 132 -1.10 21.73 16.21
C SER A 132 0.02 22.49 16.93
N ASN A 133 -0.35 23.53 17.69
CA ASN A 133 0.58 24.30 18.51
C ASN A 133 0.92 23.59 19.82
N LEU A 134 0.19 22.52 20.16
CA LEU A 134 0.38 21.73 21.38
C LEU A 134 1.22 20.47 21.15
N LEU A 135 1.49 20.11 19.89
CA LEU A 135 2.28 18.94 19.55
C LEU A 135 3.78 19.22 19.73
N ASP A 136 4.44 18.44 20.60
CA ASP A 136 5.89 18.48 20.70
C ASP A 136 6.52 17.65 19.56
N ARG A 137 6.72 18.32 18.43
CA ARG A 137 7.32 17.73 17.22
C ARG A 137 8.72 17.18 17.48
N SER A 138 9.51 17.89 18.29
CA SER A 138 10.89 17.51 18.61
C SER A 138 10.92 16.21 19.39
N TYR A 139 10.05 16.09 20.39
CA TYR A 139 9.86 14.84 21.13
C TYR A 139 9.44 13.70 20.19
N CYS A 140 8.40 13.89 19.38
CA CYS A 140 7.88 12.83 18.51
C CYS A 140 8.93 12.33 17.50
N LEU A 141 9.66 13.26 16.85
CA LEU A 141 10.75 12.91 15.93
C LEU A 141 11.89 12.18 16.64
N SER A 142 12.24 12.57 17.88
CA SER A 142 13.26 11.86 18.66
C SER A 142 12.87 10.41 18.97
N VAL A 143 11.58 10.17 19.25
CA VAL A 143 11.02 8.84 19.47
C VAL A 143 11.09 7.99 18.20
N ILE A 144 10.65 8.53 17.06
CA ILE A 144 10.76 7.84 15.75
C ILE A 144 12.21 7.45 15.47
N ARG A 145 13.16 8.40 15.60
CA ARG A 145 14.59 8.16 15.38
C ARG A 145 15.14 7.06 16.27
N LYS A 146 14.77 7.07 17.56
CA LYS A 146 15.21 6.05 18.53
C LYS A 146 14.80 4.65 18.06
N TYR A 147 13.51 4.39 17.86
CA TYR A 147 13.02 3.04 17.52
C TYR A 147 13.44 2.59 16.12
N LYS A 148 13.55 3.53 15.19
CA LYS A 148 14.15 3.27 13.88
C LYS A 148 15.59 2.79 13.98
N ASN A 149 16.42 3.49 14.75
CA ASN A 149 17.83 3.12 14.93
C ASN A 149 17.96 1.77 15.65
N GLU A 150 17.09 1.49 16.62
CA GLU A 150 17.02 0.18 17.27
C GLU A 150 16.68 -0.93 16.27
N LEU A 151 15.69 -0.71 15.38
CA LEU A 151 15.37 -1.66 14.33
C LEU A 151 16.53 -1.84 13.33
N ILE A 152 17.17 -0.76 12.89
CA ILE A 152 18.34 -0.85 12.00
C ILE A 152 19.44 -1.70 12.65
N ALA A 153 19.78 -1.43 13.91
CA ALA A 153 20.81 -2.17 14.63
C ALA A 153 20.48 -3.67 14.76
N GLU A 154 19.21 -3.99 15.03
CA GLU A 154 18.71 -5.37 15.08
C GLU A 154 18.85 -6.07 13.72
N LEU A 155 18.47 -5.39 12.62
CA LEU A 155 18.60 -5.91 11.26
C LEU A 155 20.06 -6.12 10.86
N GLU A 156 20.95 -5.17 11.17
CA GLU A 156 22.39 -5.27 10.91
C GLU A 156 23.02 -6.43 11.69
N TRP A 157 22.63 -6.62 12.95
CA TRP A 157 23.08 -7.74 13.77
C TRP A 157 22.66 -9.08 13.16
N ARG A 158 21.43 -9.17 12.63
CA ARG A 158 20.94 -10.39 11.94
C ARG A 158 21.73 -10.67 10.67
N ILE A 159 22.00 -9.64 9.85
CA ILE A 159 22.84 -9.75 8.66
C ILE A 159 24.22 -10.32 9.04
N LYS A 160 24.86 -9.78 10.07
CA LYS A 160 26.17 -10.27 10.54
C LYS A 160 26.12 -11.73 10.99
N ARG A 161 25.01 -12.18 11.59
CA ARG A 161 24.83 -13.59 11.96
C ARG A 161 24.63 -14.51 10.76
N ILE A 162 23.93 -14.05 9.74
CA ILE A 162 23.65 -14.83 8.52
C ILE A 162 24.86 -14.83 7.57
N ASN A 163 25.67 -13.76 7.59
CA ASN A 163 26.84 -13.56 6.74
C ASN A 163 28.11 -13.24 7.57
N PRO A 164 28.55 -14.14 8.48
CA PRO A 164 29.59 -13.84 9.48
C PRO A 164 30.97 -13.53 8.90
N ASN A 165 31.27 -14.05 7.71
CA ASN A 165 32.55 -13.84 7.01
C ASN A 165 32.44 -12.81 5.88
N ASN A 166 31.30 -12.14 5.76
CA ASN A 166 31.02 -11.19 4.69
C ASN A 166 31.21 -11.79 3.27
N HIS A 167 30.92 -13.10 3.10
CA HIS A 167 31.02 -13.79 1.80
C HIS A 167 30.11 -13.17 0.74
N TYR A 168 28.97 -12.62 1.18
CA TYR A 168 28.07 -11.84 0.35
C TYR A 168 28.38 -10.35 0.51
N SER A 169 29.21 -9.80 -0.37
CA SER A 169 29.35 -8.35 -0.54
C SER A 169 28.19 -7.82 -1.37
N TYR A 170 26.98 -7.81 -0.79
CA TYR A 170 25.79 -7.27 -1.45
C TYR A 170 25.49 -5.87 -0.92
N TYR A 171 25.97 -4.87 -1.65
CA TYR A 171 25.47 -3.50 -1.58
C TYR A 171 24.63 -3.29 -2.83
N PRO A 172 23.33 -3.60 -2.78
CA PRO A 172 22.51 -3.32 -3.94
C PRO A 172 22.56 -1.81 -4.18
N ASN A 173 22.91 -1.41 -5.39
CA ASN A 173 22.73 -0.01 -5.74
C ASN A 173 21.22 0.27 -5.84
N ASN A 174 20.82 1.53 -5.65
CA ASN A 174 19.41 1.92 -5.64
C ASN A 174 18.64 1.42 -6.89
N ALA A 175 19.31 1.26 -8.04
CA ALA A 175 18.69 0.80 -9.28
C ALA A 175 18.40 -0.71 -9.28
N GLU A 176 19.24 -1.54 -8.67
CA GLU A 176 19.03 -2.99 -8.55
C GLU A 176 17.90 -3.32 -7.57
N ILE A 177 17.80 -2.58 -6.46
CA ILE A 177 16.64 -2.66 -5.55
C ILE A 177 15.35 -2.29 -6.28
N VAL A 178 15.36 -1.17 -7.01
CA VAL A 178 14.19 -0.72 -7.79
C VAL A 178 13.82 -1.76 -8.86
N GLY A 179 14.81 -2.31 -9.58
CA GLY A 179 14.62 -3.35 -10.59
C GLY A 179 14.06 -4.66 -10.04
N TYR A 180 14.50 -5.09 -8.85
CA TYR A 180 14.03 -6.29 -8.18
C TYR A 180 12.60 -6.13 -7.65
N TYR A 181 12.26 -4.97 -7.06
CA TYR A 181 10.88 -4.67 -6.69
C TYR A 181 9.98 -4.66 -7.93
N ASN A 182 10.41 -4.06 -9.04
CA ASN A 182 9.70 -4.11 -10.33
C ASN A 182 9.45 -5.55 -10.83
N ALA A 183 10.33 -6.50 -10.51
CA ALA A 183 10.17 -7.91 -10.83
C ALA A 183 9.21 -8.66 -9.88
N ILE A 184 9.24 -8.37 -8.57
CA ILE A 184 8.28 -8.88 -7.57
C ILE A 184 6.88 -8.28 -7.77
N TYR A 185 6.78 -7.08 -8.36
CA TYR A 185 5.56 -6.29 -8.56
C TYR A 185 4.54 -6.83 -9.56
N LEU A 186 4.84 -7.90 -10.29
CA LEU A 186 3.89 -8.46 -11.26
C LEU A 186 2.74 -9.17 -10.52
N LYS A 187 1.55 -8.55 -10.38
CA LYS A 187 0.20 -9.05 -10.81
C LYS A 187 -0.91 -7.97 -10.73
N GLY A 188 -0.72 -6.81 -11.35
CA GLY A 188 -1.85 -5.93 -11.74
C GLY A 188 -2.62 -6.49 -12.96
N PHE A 189 -3.55 -5.70 -13.52
CA PHE A 189 -4.20 -6.02 -14.80
C PHE A 189 -3.28 -5.67 -15.97
N LYS A 190 -2.14 -6.37 -16.08
CA LYS A 190 -1.21 -6.17 -17.19
C LYS A 190 -1.91 -6.49 -18.51
N LEU A 191 -2.00 -5.50 -19.40
CA LEU A 191 -2.57 -5.63 -20.74
C LEU A 191 -1.59 -6.31 -21.70
N LEU A 192 -2.11 -7.07 -22.66
CA LEU A 192 -1.35 -7.67 -23.76
C LEU A 192 -0.79 -6.61 -24.71
N ASN A 193 -1.54 -5.52 -24.95
CA ASN A 193 -1.13 -4.40 -25.78
C ASN A 193 -1.17 -3.09 -24.97
N HIS A 194 -0.13 -2.88 -24.15
CA HIS A 194 -0.04 -1.74 -23.25
C HIS A 194 0.04 -0.38 -23.97
N ALA A 195 0.70 -0.30 -25.14
CA ALA A 195 0.91 0.95 -25.86
C ALA A 195 -0.41 1.64 -26.26
N ARG A 196 -1.38 0.86 -26.79
CA ARG A 196 -2.70 1.36 -27.15
C ARG A 196 -3.46 1.93 -25.94
N PHE A 197 -3.35 1.28 -24.78
CA PHE A 197 -3.98 1.79 -23.57
C PHE A 197 -3.35 3.09 -23.10
N VAL A 198 -2.02 3.23 -23.15
CA VAL A 198 -1.33 4.48 -22.77
C VAL A 198 -1.85 5.67 -23.58
N GLU A 199 -2.00 5.51 -24.90
CA GLU A 199 -2.55 6.54 -25.79
C GLU A 199 -3.98 6.94 -25.44
N ASN A 200 -4.78 5.98 -24.94
CA ASN A 200 -6.20 6.17 -24.63
C ASN A 200 -6.50 6.38 -23.14
N THR A 201 -5.48 6.34 -22.27
CA THR A 201 -5.64 6.30 -20.80
C THR A 201 -6.49 7.46 -20.29
N LYS A 202 -6.22 8.67 -20.79
CA LYS A 202 -6.99 9.86 -20.41
C LYS A 202 -8.46 9.77 -20.83
N ALA A 203 -8.72 9.37 -22.08
CA ALA A 203 -10.10 9.24 -22.55
C ALA A 203 -10.88 8.16 -21.78
N VAL A 204 -10.23 7.02 -21.50
CA VAL A 204 -10.81 5.94 -20.69
C VAL A 204 -11.11 6.43 -19.27
N TYR A 205 -10.15 7.10 -18.63
CA TYR A 205 -10.29 7.62 -17.28
C TYR A 205 -11.41 8.67 -17.19
N ASP A 206 -11.42 9.64 -18.12
CA ASP A 206 -12.43 10.70 -18.15
C ASP A 206 -13.83 10.09 -18.28
N LEU A 207 -14.03 9.09 -19.15
CA LEU A 207 -15.29 8.36 -19.27
C LEU A 207 -15.65 7.59 -18.00
N LEU A 208 -14.73 6.83 -17.41
CA LEU A 208 -15.03 6.06 -16.21
C LEU A 208 -15.40 6.97 -15.03
N THR A 209 -14.78 8.13 -14.90
CA THR A 209 -15.00 9.07 -13.79
C THR A 209 -16.36 9.77 -13.85
N VAL A 210 -17.04 9.77 -15.02
CA VAL A 210 -18.42 10.32 -15.12
C VAL A 210 -19.42 9.51 -14.29
N LYS A 211 -19.22 8.18 -14.13
CA LYS A 211 -20.25 7.30 -13.56
C LYS A 211 -19.75 6.16 -12.69
N LEU A 212 -18.57 5.63 -12.96
CA LEU A 212 -18.16 4.30 -12.50
C LEU A 212 -16.97 4.32 -11.53
N ILE A 213 -16.18 5.39 -11.56
CA ILE A 213 -15.05 5.60 -10.66
C ILE A 213 -15.23 6.92 -9.93
N HIS A 214 -14.97 6.92 -8.62
CA HIS A 214 -15.04 8.13 -7.81
C HIS A 214 -13.96 9.14 -8.26
N PRO A 215 -14.28 10.45 -8.35
CA PRO A 215 -13.32 11.49 -8.79
C PRO A 215 -12.04 11.61 -7.96
N ALA A 216 -12.04 11.08 -6.73
CA ALA A 216 -10.86 11.01 -5.89
C ALA A 216 -9.79 10.01 -6.39
N THR A 217 -10.16 9.06 -7.26
CA THR A 217 -9.18 8.19 -7.93
C THR A 217 -8.46 9.02 -8.96
N SER A 218 -7.16 9.32 -8.82
CA SER A 218 -6.43 10.10 -9.82
C SER A 218 -6.24 9.34 -11.14
N ILE A 219 -6.03 10.06 -12.25
CA ILE A 219 -5.68 9.46 -13.55
C ILE A 219 -4.38 8.65 -13.45
N GLU A 220 -3.44 9.08 -12.63
CA GLU A 220 -2.18 8.39 -12.40
C GLU A 220 -2.42 7.06 -11.67
N THR A 221 -3.24 7.06 -10.61
CA THR A 221 -3.67 5.85 -9.88
C THR A 221 -4.42 4.89 -10.80
N PHE A 222 -5.27 5.40 -11.69
CA PHE A 222 -5.97 4.60 -12.69
C PHE A 222 -5.03 4.03 -13.77
N ALA A 223 -4.12 4.85 -14.32
CA ALA A 223 -3.16 4.44 -15.33
C ALA A 223 -2.24 3.33 -14.82
N LYS A 224 -1.83 3.45 -13.55
CA LYS A 224 -1.07 2.42 -12.83
C LYS A 224 -1.80 1.07 -12.81
N LEU A 225 -3.13 1.04 -12.98
CA LEU A 225 -3.89 -0.20 -12.91
C LEU A 225 -3.60 -1.20 -14.02
N PHE A 226 -3.30 -0.65 -15.19
CA PHE A 226 -3.11 -1.39 -16.44
C PHE A 226 -1.68 -1.30 -16.98
N SER A 227 -0.83 -0.51 -16.32
CA SER A 227 0.53 -0.24 -16.80
C SER A 227 1.42 -1.49 -16.85
N GLY A 228 1.04 -2.53 -16.09
CA GLY A 228 1.82 -3.75 -15.92
C GLY A 228 3.18 -3.56 -15.24
N ASN A 229 3.58 -2.32 -14.95
CA ASN A 229 4.91 -1.90 -14.50
C ASN A 229 4.88 -1.06 -13.21
N SER A 230 3.71 -0.86 -12.59
CA SER A 230 3.59 -0.06 -11.38
C SER A 230 3.02 -0.87 -10.23
N GLU A 231 3.86 -0.97 -9.20
CA GLU A 231 3.65 -0.99 -7.75
C GLU A 231 2.42 -1.70 -7.17
N LEU A 232 2.61 -2.28 -5.98
CA LEU A 232 1.57 -2.56 -4.99
C LEU A 232 0.60 -1.37 -5.02
N PHE A 233 -0.65 -1.62 -5.40
CA PHE A 233 -1.65 -0.57 -5.37
C PHE A 233 -1.85 -0.13 -3.93
N VAL A 234 -1.23 0.99 -3.62
CA VAL A 234 -1.40 1.66 -2.33
C VAL A 234 -2.84 2.13 -2.19
N GLU A 235 -3.43 2.57 -3.30
CA GLU A 235 -4.76 3.14 -3.37
C GLU A 235 -5.69 2.21 -4.15
N LYS A 236 -6.78 1.82 -3.51
CA LYS A 236 -7.85 1.09 -4.17
C LYS A 236 -8.69 2.07 -4.97
N VAL A 237 -9.06 1.69 -6.18
CA VAL A 237 -10.00 2.43 -7.02
C VAL A 237 -11.39 2.33 -6.40
N VAL A 238 -11.98 3.47 -6.06
CA VAL A 238 -13.35 3.50 -5.55
C VAL A 238 -14.30 3.40 -6.73
N TRP A 239 -14.96 2.25 -6.84
CA TRP A 239 -15.96 1.94 -7.85
C TRP A 239 -17.34 2.39 -7.36
N THR A 240 -17.93 3.37 -8.05
CA THR A 240 -19.25 3.94 -7.73
C THR A 240 -20.38 3.21 -8.46
N GLY A 241 -20.05 2.44 -9.49
CA GLY A 241 -21.01 1.62 -10.21
C GLY A 241 -21.51 0.41 -9.40
N GLY A 242 -22.57 -0.23 -9.90
CA GLY A 242 -23.07 -1.50 -9.39
C GLY A 242 -22.06 -2.65 -9.53
N ILE A 243 -22.24 -3.71 -8.74
CA ILE A 243 -21.38 -4.91 -8.79
C ILE A 243 -21.47 -5.61 -10.15
N ASN A 244 -22.64 -5.61 -10.78
CA ASN A 244 -22.85 -6.10 -12.14
C ASN A 244 -22.05 -5.30 -13.18
N GLU A 245 -21.95 -3.97 -13.02
CA GLU A 245 -21.15 -3.10 -13.89
C GLU A 245 -19.66 -3.43 -13.76
N LEU A 246 -19.18 -3.64 -12.53
CA LEU A 246 -17.80 -4.08 -12.28
C LEU A 246 -17.54 -5.46 -12.91
N ASN A 247 -18.45 -6.42 -12.75
CA ASN A 247 -18.33 -7.75 -13.37
C ASN A 247 -18.24 -7.65 -14.90
N TYR A 248 -19.11 -6.85 -15.51
CA TYR A 248 -19.17 -6.65 -16.95
C TYR A 248 -17.86 -6.03 -17.48
N PHE A 249 -17.40 -4.96 -16.84
CA PHE A 249 -16.12 -4.32 -17.15
C PHE A 249 -14.95 -5.31 -17.08
N LEU A 250 -14.84 -6.05 -15.98
CA LEU A 250 -13.78 -7.05 -15.78
C LEU A 250 -13.82 -8.15 -16.85
N LYS A 251 -15.00 -8.67 -17.19
CA LYS A 251 -15.13 -9.66 -18.28
C LYS A 251 -14.67 -9.09 -19.62
N GLY A 252 -15.01 -7.84 -19.93
CA GLY A 252 -14.62 -7.17 -21.16
C GLY A 252 -13.11 -6.99 -21.31
N ILE A 253 -12.41 -6.68 -20.23
CA ILE A 253 -10.94 -6.57 -20.26
C ILE A 253 -10.24 -7.93 -20.15
N LYS A 254 -10.89 -8.99 -19.67
CA LYS A 254 -10.26 -10.28 -19.34
C LYS A 254 -9.39 -10.87 -20.45
N GLN A 255 -9.87 -10.83 -21.70
CA GLN A 255 -9.13 -11.37 -22.85
C GLN A 255 -7.94 -10.49 -23.26
N LYS A 256 -7.91 -9.24 -22.79
CA LYS A 256 -6.84 -8.27 -23.04
C LYS A 256 -5.75 -8.34 -21.98
N LEU A 257 -5.89 -9.19 -20.96
CA LEU A 257 -4.96 -9.30 -19.85
C LEU A 257 -4.02 -10.49 -19.99
N THR A 258 -2.82 -10.38 -19.44
CA THR A 258 -1.84 -11.48 -19.36
C THR A 258 -2.16 -12.48 -18.23
N THR A 259 -3.11 -12.18 -17.35
CA THR A 259 -3.41 -12.97 -16.13
C THR A 259 -4.84 -13.50 -16.11
N GLY A 260 -5.01 -14.76 -15.71
CA GLY A 260 -6.33 -15.40 -15.55
C GLY A 260 -7.02 -15.13 -14.22
N LYS A 261 -6.34 -14.54 -13.21
CA LYS A 261 -6.85 -14.36 -11.84
C LYS A 261 -7.61 -13.05 -11.64
N ILE A 262 -8.43 -12.67 -12.61
CA ILE A 262 -9.00 -11.31 -12.72
C ILE A 262 -9.81 -10.88 -11.48
N TYR A 263 -10.70 -11.74 -10.96
CA TYR A 263 -11.56 -11.37 -9.83
C TYR A 263 -10.84 -11.29 -8.49
N VAL A 264 -9.79 -12.11 -8.31
CA VAL A 264 -8.94 -12.06 -7.11
C VAL A 264 -8.15 -10.76 -7.08
N ILE A 265 -7.65 -10.34 -8.25
CA ILE A 265 -6.95 -9.06 -8.41
C ILE A 265 -7.96 -7.92 -8.22
N ALA A 266 -9.10 -7.94 -8.90
CA ALA A 266 -10.14 -6.92 -8.77
C ALA A 266 -10.57 -6.67 -7.32
N ASN A 267 -10.78 -7.73 -6.54
CA ASN A 267 -11.17 -7.61 -5.13
C ASN A 267 -10.15 -6.83 -4.28
N ARG A 268 -8.87 -6.90 -4.64
CA ARG A 268 -7.80 -6.18 -3.95
C ARG A 268 -7.70 -4.73 -4.41
N LEU A 269 -8.09 -4.45 -5.65
CA LEU A 269 -7.87 -3.17 -6.33
C LEU A 269 -9.09 -2.26 -6.33
N PHE A 270 -10.30 -2.81 -6.20
CA PHE A 270 -11.53 -2.04 -6.21
C PHE A 270 -12.27 -2.15 -4.88
N VAL A 271 -12.81 -1.03 -4.42
CA VAL A 271 -13.72 -0.93 -3.27
C VAL A 271 -14.98 -0.18 -3.66
N ASN A 272 -16.06 -0.38 -2.90
CA ASN A 272 -17.26 0.43 -3.07
C ASN A 272 -17.08 1.84 -2.46
N GLU A 273 -18.10 2.68 -2.59
CA GLU A 273 -18.12 4.05 -2.06
C GLU A 273 -17.87 4.13 -0.54
N ASN A 274 -18.11 3.05 0.19
CA ASN A 274 -17.85 2.94 1.63
C ASN A 274 -16.46 2.38 1.96
N GLY A 275 -15.58 2.22 0.96
CA GLY A 275 -14.24 1.67 1.13
C GLY A 275 -14.18 0.16 1.38
N LYS A 276 -15.32 -0.56 1.27
CA LYS A 276 -15.37 -2.01 1.49
C LYS A 276 -15.09 -2.79 0.22
N GLU A 277 -14.41 -3.91 0.36
CA GLU A 277 -14.21 -4.88 -0.73
C GLU A 277 -15.55 -5.55 -1.10
N PHE A 278 -15.71 -5.88 -2.38
CA PHE A 278 -16.92 -6.54 -2.87
C PHE A 278 -16.97 -8.04 -2.58
N GLY A 279 -15.82 -8.71 -2.42
CA GLY A 279 -15.68 -10.15 -2.39
C GLY A 279 -15.50 -10.74 -3.79
N SER A 280 -14.42 -11.50 -4.02
CA SER A 280 -14.10 -12.02 -5.36
C SER A 280 -15.18 -12.96 -5.94
N GLU A 281 -15.79 -13.82 -5.12
CA GLU A 281 -16.91 -14.67 -5.54
C GLU A 281 -18.20 -13.86 -5.75
N THR A 282 -18.45 -12.82 -4.96
CA THR A 282 -19.59 -11.90 -5.14
C THR A 282 -19.52 -11.22 -6.50
N ILE A 283 -18.36 -10.65 -6.86
CA ILE A 283 -18.16 -10.01 -8.18
C ILE A 283 -18.40 -11.05 -9.28
N LYS A 284 -17.77 -12.23 -9.18
CA LYS A 284 -17.82 -13.28 -10.22
C LYS A 284 -19.23 -13.84 -10.45
N ASN A 285 -20.04 -13.92 -9.41
CA ASN A 285 -21.38 -14.49 -9.46
C ASN A 285 -22.47 -13.47 -9.81
N ASN A 286 -22.18 -12.17 -9.72
CA ASN A 286 -23.09 -11.12 -10.15
C ASN A 286 -23.00 -10.93 -11.68
N ARG A 287 -23.88 -11.61 -12.43
CA ARG A 287 -23.79 -11.75 -13.90
C ARG A 287 -24.87 -11.00 -14.68
N ASP A 288 -25.72 -10.25 -14.00
CA ASP A 288 -26.81 -9.53 -14.64
C ASP A 288 -26.28 -8.48 -15.60
N THR A 289 -26.94 -8.29 -16.74
CA THR A 289 -26.57 -7.25 -17.70
C THR A 289 -26.80 -5.88 -17.06
N PRO A 290 -25.78 -5.02 -16.95
CA PRO A 290 -25.95 -3.71 -16.36
C PRO A 290 -26.74 -2.77 -17.29
N ASN A 291 -27.49 -1.84 -16.71
CA ASN A 291 -28.20 -0.80 -17.48
C ASN A 291 -27.25 0.14 -18.25
N SER A 292 -25.97 0.16 -17.88
CA SER A 292 -24.92 0.95 -18.53
C SER A 292 -24.07 0.14 -19.53
N TYR A 293 -24.53 -1.02 -20.02
CA TYR A 293 -23.72 -1.87 -20.90
C TYR A 293 -23.25 -1.13 -22.17
N ASP A 294 -24.12 -0.35 -22.84
CA ASP A 294 -23.75 0.47 -24.01
C ASP A 294 -22.64 1.50 -23.68
N TYR A 295 -22.61 1.98 -22.44
CA TYR A 295 -21.60 2.90 -21.95
C TYR A 295 -20.27 2.20 -21.69
N LEU A 296 -20.33 1.05 -21.03
CA LEU A 296 -19.18 0.19 -20.75
C LEU A 296 -18.53 -0.32 -22.04
N ASP A 297 -19.31 -0.71 -23.05
CA ASP A 297 -18.78 -1.19 -24.34
C ASP A 297 -17.94 -0.11 -25.05
N LYS A 298 -18.40 1.14 -25.03
CA LYS A 298 -17.64 2.28 -25.58
C LYS A 298 -16.29 2.45 -24.89
N ILE A 299 -16.25 2.30 -23.56
CA ILE A 299 -15.01 2.36 -22.77
C ILE A 299 -14.12 1.17 -23.12
N LEU A 300 -14.70 -0.03 -23.19
CA LEU A 300 -13.97 -1.26 -23.48
C LEU A 300 -13.32 -1.25 -24.87
N CYS A 301 -13.88 -0.56 -25.87
CA CYS A 301 -13.26 -0.40 -27.19
C CYS A 301 -11.93 0.37 -27.17
N LEU A 302 -11.67 1.15 -26.11
CA LEU A 302 -10.46 1.94 -25.93
C LEU A 302 -9.32 1.19 -25.23
N PHE A 303 -9.62 0.02 -24.63
CA PHE A 303 -8.64 -0.94 -24.12
C PHE A 303 -8.02 -1.79 -25.24
#